data_AF-A0A221JY39-F1
#
_entry.id   AF-A0A221JY39-F1
#
_cell.length_a   1.000
_cell.length_b   1.000
_cell.length_c   1.000
_cell.angle_alpha   90.00
_cell.angle_beta   90.00
_cell.angle_gamma   90.00
#
_symmetry.space_group_name_H-M   'P 1'
#
loop_
_entity.id
_entity.type
_entity.pdbx_description
1 polymer ?
#
loop_
_entity_poly.entity_id
_entity_poly.type
_entity_poly.pdbx_seq_one_letter_code
_entity_poly.pdbx_strand_id
1 'polypeptide(L)'
;MQNLNRRFLLSLIPAVPLALAVPNLLRAQEAPIKLRDLYNRDMSFSDIALANEGARVTIAGFMAPPLKAEADFFVLTKMPMAVCPFCEPGTPWPDDILAVYTKRVVDVIPFNVAMETTGLLELGKYVDPELGFYSEVRLTDAVYSRA
;
A
#
# COMPACT_ATOMS: atom_id res chain seq x y z
N MET A 1 -24.35 -78.05 -15.71
CA MET A 1 -25.55 -78.16 -14.85
C MET A 1 -25.53 -77.03 -13.84
N GLN A 2 -26.65 -76.31 -13.73
CA GLN A 2 -27.15 -75.57 -12.57
C GLN A 2 -26.50 -74.24 -12.16
N ASN A 3 -27.29 -73.19 -12.44
CA ASN A 3 -27.37 -71.90 -11.75
C ASN A 3 -27.26 -72.03 -10.21
N LEU A 4 -26.64 -71.05 -9.55
CA LEU A 4 -27.35 -70.19 -8.59
C LEU A 4 -26.52 -68.94 -8.22
N ASN A 5 -27.10 -67.78 -8.55
CA ASN A 5 -26.74 -66.46 -8.10
C ASN A 5 -27.22 -66.25 -6.64
N ARG A 6 -26.39 -65.69 -5.74
CA ARG A 6 -26.83 -64.71 -4.71
C ARG A 6 -25.73 -64.39 -3.68
N ARG A 7 -25.45 -63.09 -3.59
CA ARG A 7 -25.09 -62.34 -2.36
C ARG A 7 -23.68 -62.61 -1.80
N PHE A 8 -22.83 -61.59 -1.89
CA PHE A 8 -22.26 -60.83 -0.76
C PHE A 8 -21.14 -59.95 -1.36
N LEU A 9 -21.35 -58.63 -1.42
CA LEU A 9 -20.75 -57.70 -0.45
C LEU A 9 -19.24 -57.59 -0.63
N LEU A 10 -18.77 -56.51 -1.26
CA LEU A 10 -18.12 -55.39 -0.57
C LEU A 10 -17.33 -54.54 -1.58
N SER A 11 -17.93 -53.38 -1.85
CA SER A 11 -17.30 -52.17 -2.34
C SER A 11 -16.07 -51.80 -1.51
N LEU A 12 -14.93 -51.56 -2.16
CA LEU A 12 -13.83 -50.77 -1.61
C LEU A 12 -13.29 -49.86 -2.71
N ILE A 13 -13.84 -48.65 -2.75
CA ILE A 13 -13.27 -47.51 -3.47
C ILE A 13 -12.27 -46.87 -2.50
N PRO A 14 -10.95 -46.84 -2.77
CA PRO A 14 -10.05 -46.04 -1.97
C PRO A 14 -10.28 -44.56 -2.34
N ALA A 15 -10.88 -43.81 -1.42
CA ALA A 15 -10.95 -42.36 -1.50
C ALA A 15 -9.54 -41.79 -1.31
N VAL A 16 -8.96 -41.25 -2.37
CA VAL A 16 -7.74 -40.44 -2.33
C VAL A 16 -8.14 -39.04 -1.86
N PRO A 17 -7.72 -38.55 -0.68
CA PRO A 17 -7.96 -37.17 -0.32
C PRO A 17 -6.95 -36.31 -1.09
N LEU A 18 -7.43 -35.62 -2.12
CA LEU A 18 -6.70 -34.56 -2.81
C LEU A 18 -6.59 -33.36 -1.85
N ALA A 19 -5.60 -33.40 -0.96
CA ALA A 19 -5.28 -32.28 -0.09
C ALA A 19 -4.62 -31.16 -0.92
N LEU A 20 -5.46 -30.31 -1.52
CA LEU A 20 -5.05 -29.01 -2.05
C LEU A 20 -4.68 -28.11 -0.86
N ALA A 21 -3.46 -28.24 -0.36
CA ALA A 21 -2.85 -27.25 0.49
C ALA A 21 -2.52 -26.03 -0.37
N VAL A 22 -3.50 -25.14 -0.54
CA VAL A 22 -3.22 -23.75 -0.95
C VAL A 22 -2.80 -23.04 0.34
N PRO A 23 -1.51 -22.71 0.54
CA PRO A 23 -1.15 -21.82 1.62
C PRO A 23 -1.67 -20.45 1.22
N ASN A 24 -2.91 -20.15 1.58
CA ASN A 24 -3.28 -18.77 1.81
C ASN A 24 -2.38 -18.31 2.95
N LEU A 25 -1.27 -17.68 2.54
CA LEU A 25 -0.40 -16.87 3.37
C LEU A 25 -1.32 -15.99 4.20
N LEU A 26 -1.50 -16.39 5.45
CA LEU A 26 -2.00 -15.53 6.51
C LEU A 26 -0.94 -14.44 6.69
N ARG A 27 -0.95 -13.47 5.79
CA ARG A 27 -0.23 -12.22 5.96
C ARG A 27 -0.98 -11.54 7.08
N ALA A 28 -0.41 -11.61 8.29
CA ALA A 28 -0.86 -10.79 9.40
C ALA A 28 -1.03 -9.38 8.84
N GLN A 29 -2.22 -8.79 9.01
CA GLN A 29 -2.42 -7.39 8.71
C GLN A 29 -1.57 -6.61 9.70
N GLU A 30 -0.32 -6.35 9.34
CA GLU A 30 0.49 -5.36 10.01
C GLU A 30 -0.28 -4.04 9.94
N ALA A 31 -0.48 -3.42 11.10
CA ALA A 31 -1.14 -2.13 11.17
C ALA A 31 -0.41 -1.14 10.25
N PRO A 32 -1.13 -0.25 9.55
CA PRO A 32 -0.50 0.74 8.68
C PRO A 32 0.56 1.57 9.42
N ILE A 33 1.67 1.82 8.75
CA ILE A 33 2.72 2.72 9.24
C ILE A 33 2.13 4.14 9.26
N LYS A 34 2.39 4.90 10.33
CA LYS A 34 2.03 6.33 10.37
C LYS A 34 3.17 7.13 9.76
N LEU A 35 2.87 8.20 9.02
CA LEU A 35 3.91 9.04 8.40
C LEU A 35 5.01 9.48 9.37
N ARG A 36 4.62 9.95 10.57
CA ARG A 36 5.57 10.41 11.59
C ARG A 36 6.57 9.32 12.02
N ASP A 37 6.21 8.04 11.85
CA ASP A 37 7.04 6.92 12.30
C ASP A 37 8.15 6.64 11.27
N LEU A 38 8.12 7.27 10.08
CA LEU A 38 9.18 7.18 9.07
C LEU A 38 10.43 8.00 9.43
N TYR A 39 10.32 8.93 10.37
CA TYR A 39 11.38 9.87 10.74
C TYR A 39 11.76 9.76 12.21
N ASN A 40 13.04 9.94 12.50
CA ASN A 40 13.54 10.23 13.84
C ASN A 40 13.32 11.71 14.18
N ARG A 41 13.52 12.08 15.45
CA ARG A 41 13.35 13.47 15.92
C ARG A 41 14.32 14.48 15.29
N ASP A 42 15.43 14.01 14.75
CA ASP A 42 16.44 14.82 14.06
C ASP A 42 16.21 14.87 12.54
N MET A 43 15.04 14.42 12.06
CA MET A 43 14.67 14.33 10.64
C MET A 43 15.43 13.28 9.83
N SER A 44 16.30 12.46 10.45
CA SER A 44 16.86 11.30 9.77
C SER A 44 15.79 10.22 9.55
N PHE A 45 15.98 9.37 8.53
CA PHE A 45 15.09 8.22 8.33
C PHE A 45 15.19 7.27 9.53
N SER A 46 14.02 6.87 10.02
CA SER A 46 13.89 5.89 11.10
C SER A 46 14.34 4.49 10.68
N ASP A 47 14.60 3.63 11.67
CA ASP A 47 14.92 2.22 11.42
C ASP A 47 13.80 1.49 10.67
N ILE A 48 12.53 1.84 10.92
CA ILE A 48 11.39 1.24 10.19
C ILE A 48 11.36 1.68 8.73
N ALA A 49 11.68 2.95 8.43
CA ALA A 49 11.78 3.41 7.05
C ALA A 49 12.92 2.70 6.30
N LEU A 50 14.12 2.67 6.90
CA LEU A 50 15.30 2.03 6.31
C LEU A 50 15.10 0.52 6.10
N ALA A 51 14.49 -0.17 7.07
CA ALA A 51 14.23 -1.61 6.96
C ALA A 51 13.19 -1.97 5.88
N ASN A 52 12.36 -1.01 5.46
CA ASN A 52 11.31 -1.20 4.45
C ASN A 52 11.64 -0.55 3.10
N GLU A 53 12.84 -0.02 2.90
CA GLU A 53 13.23 0.55 1.61
C GLU A 53 13.17 -0.51 0.50
N GLY A 54 12.47 -0.18 -0.59
CA GLY A 54 12.15 -1.08 -1.70
C GLY A 54 11.04 -2.10 -1.40
N ALA A 55 10.52 -2.16 -0.18
CA ALA A 55 9.44 -3.06 0.20
C ALA A 55 8.05 -2.43 0.00
N ARG A 56 7.04 -3.28 -0.15
CA ARG A 56 5.64 -2.83 -0.23
C ARG A 56 5.08 -2.62 1.18
N VAL A 57 4.76 -1.37 1.52
CA VAL A 57 4.23 -0.97 2.83
C VAL A 57 2.86 -0.28 2.70
N THR A 58 2.08 -0.30 3.77
CA THR A 58 0.82 0.44 3.89
C THR A 58 1.01 1.62 4.83
N ILE A 59 0.61 2.81 4.39
CA ILE A 59 0.72 4.06 5.15
C ILE A 59 -0.65 4.70 5.27
N ALA A 60 -1.05 5.07 6.49
CA ALA A 60 -2.31 5.76 6.75
C ALA A 60 -2.14 7.28 6.72
N GLY A 61 -3.12 7.99 6.17
CA GLY A 61 -3.12 9.45 6.10
C GLY A 61 -4.37 10.02 5.43
N PHE A 62 -4.20 11.20 4.83
CA PHE A 62 -5.23 11.94 4.11
C PHE A 62 -4.70 12.39 2.75
N MET A 63 -5.55 12.43 1.73
CA MET A 63 -5.18 12.96 0.41
C MET A 63 -5.17 14.49 0.46
N ALA A 64 -4.02 15.11 0.20
CA ALA A 64 -4.00 16.53 -0.12
C ALA A 64 -4.75 16.77 -1.44
N PRO A 65 -5.48 17.89 -1.59
CA PRO A 65 -6.14 18.24 -2.84
C PRO A 65 -5.14 18.22 -4.02
N PRO A 66 -5.50 17.58 -5.15
CA PRO A 66 -4.57 17.35 -6.26
C PRO A 66 -4.16 18.67 -6.93
N LEU A 67 -2.92 18.72 -7.42
CA LEU A 67 -2.34 19.90 -8.06
C LEU A 67 -2.83 20.15 -9.48
N LYS A 68 -3.21 19.07 -10.16
CA LYS A 68 -3.72 19.08 -11.52
C LYS A 68 -4.92 18.13 -11.57
N ALA A 69 -5.87 18.45 -12.44
CA ALA A 69 -6.89 17.48 -12.78
C ALA A 69 -6.24 16.25 -13.43
N GLU A 70 -6.78 15.07 -13.16
CA GLU A 70 -6.38 13.81 -13.80
C GLU A 70 -4.91 13.38 -13.55
N ALA A 71 -4.30 13.80 -12.44
CA ALA A 71 -2.97 13.35 -12.06
C ALA A 71 -2.97 11.88 -11.59
N ASP A 72 -1.90 11.13 -11.90
CA ASP A 72 -1.55 9.84 -11.29
C ASP A 72 -0.69 10.03 -10.01
N PHE A 73 -0.65 11.26 -9.50
CA PHE A 73 0.13 11.70 -8.35
C PHE A 73 -0.74 12.41 -7.32
N PHE A 74 -0.43 12.20 -6.03
CA PHE A 74 -0.95 13.03 -4.95
C PHE A 74 0.03 13.07 -3.77
N VAL A 75 -0.21 14.00 -2.84
CA VAL A 75 0.54 14.07 -1.57
C VAL A 75 -0.33 13.47 -0.46
N LEU A 76 0.21 12.47 0.24
CA LEU A 76 -0.39 11.92 1.44
C LEU A 76 0.07 12.75 2.64
N THR A 77 -0.87 13.20 3.47
CA THR A 77 -0.59 14.04 4.64
C THR A 77 -0.98 13.31 5.92
N LYS A 78 -0.29 13.63 7.02
CA LYS A 78 -0.61 13.12 8.37
C LYS A 78 -1.97 13.57 8.90
N MET A 79 -2.43 14.76 8.49
CA MET A 79 -3.67 15.39 8.94
C MET A 79 -4.45 15.95 7.75
N PRO A 80 -5.78 16.15 7.86
CA PRO A 80 -6.57 16.78 6.81
C PRO A 80 -6.04 18.18 6.45
N MET A 81 -5.81 18.44 5.16
CA MET A 81 -5.39 19.76 4.69
C MET A 81 -6.26 20.19 3.49
N ALA A 82 -6.89 21.36 3.58
CA ALA A 82 -7.71 21.90 2.48
C ALA A 82 -6.89 22.49 1.32
N VAL A 83 -5.57 22.62 1.50
CA VAL A 83 -4.59 23.11 0.52
C VAL A 83 -3.30 22.32 0.72
N CYS A 84 -2.58 21.96 -0.36
CA CYS A 84 -1.21 21.44 -0.25
C CYS A 84 -0.24 22.60 0.03
N PRO A 85 0.39 22.69 1.22
CA PRO A 85 1.33 23.80 1.49
C PRO A 85 2.74 23.53 0.96
N PHE A 86 3.04 22.32 0.49
CA PHE A 86 4.39 21.88 0.10
C PHE A 86 4.60 21.80 -1.41
N CYS A 87 3.62 22.29 -2.15
CA CYS A 87 3.63 22.33 -3.59
C CYS A 87 4.26 23.64 -4.13
N GLU A 88 4.85 24.46 -3.25
CA GLU A 88 5.62 25.65 -3.59
C GLU A 88 7.14 25.36 -3.59
N PRO A 89 7.88 25.74 -4.64
CA PRO A 89 9.33 25.56 -4.72
C PRO A 89 10.09 26.25 -3.58
N GLY A 90 11.17 25.61 -3.09
CA GLY A 90 12.11 26.20 -2.12
C GLY A 90 11.75 26.00 -0.65
N THR A 91 10.63 25.34 -0.37
CA THR A 91 10.24 24.98 1.01
C THR A 91 10.99 23.73 1.47
N PRO A 92 11.51 23.68 2.71
CA PRO A 92 12.08 22.45 3.27
C PRO A 92 11.07 21.31 3.31
N TRP A 93 11.54 20.07 3.09
CA TRP A 93 10.71 18.88 3.19
C TRP A 93 10.31 18.59 4.65
N PRO A 94 9.01 18.42 4.96
CA PRO A 94 8.53 18.12 6.31
C PRO A 94 8.50 16.60 6.59
N ASP A 95 8.31 16.22 7.85
CA ASP A 95 8.21 14.81 8.29
C ASP A 95 6.77 14.26 8.29
N ASP A 96 5.80 15.05 7.83
CA ASP A 96 4.38 14.76 7.94
C ASP A 96 3.65 14.65 6.59
N ILE A 97 4.42 14.57 5.49
CA ILE A 97 3.91 14.27 4.16
C ILE A 97 4.71 13.18 3.45
N LEU A 98 4.11 12.61 2.41
CA LEU A 98 4.72 11.62 1.54
C LEU A 98 4.18 11.77 0.11
N ALA A 99 5.07 11.71 -0.88
CA ALA A 99 4.67 11.71 -2.28
C ALA A 99 4.10 10.34 -2.68
N VAL A 100 3.00 10.31 -3.42
CA VAL A 100 2.39 9.05 -3.88
C VAL A 100 2.26 9.06 -5.40
N TYR A 101 2.84 8.04 -6.02
CA TYR A 101 2.76 7.76 -7.44
C TYR A 101 1.96 6.49 -7.69
N THR A 102 0.88 6.63 -8.44
CA THR A 102 -0.05 5.55 -8.77
C THR A 102 0.11 5.15 -10.24
N LYS A 103 -0.37 3.97 -10.63
CA LYS A 103 -0.30 3.52 -12.04
C LYS A 103 -1.42 4.05 -12.92
N ARG A 104 -2.43 4.68 -12.33
CA ARG A 104 -3.66 5.10 -12.98
C ARG A 104 -4.03 6.47 -12.44
N VAL A 105 -4.81 7.22 -13.22
CA VAL A 105 -5.36 8.50 -12.77
C VAL A 105 -6.06 8.34 -11.40
N VAL A 106 -5.75 9.26 -10.50
CA VAL A 106 -6.28 9.28 -9.13
C VAL A 106 -7.77 9.65 -9.16
N ASP A 107 -8.61 8.75 -8.65
CA ASP A 107 -9.94 9.10 -8.14
C ASP A 107 -9.80 9.79 -6.78
N VAL A 108 -10.25 11.05 -6.70
CA VAL A 108 -9.98 11.94 -5.59
C VAL A 108 -10.79 11.54 -4.36
N ILE A 109 -10.10 11.26 -3.26
CA ILE A 109 -10.71 11.13 -1.94
C ILE A 109 -10.70 12.52 -1.27
N PRO A 110 -11.85 12.99 -0.72
CA PRO A 110 -11.88 14.27 -0.02
C PRO A 110 -10.86 14.35 1.12
N PHE A 111 -10.19 15.49 1.27
CA PHE A 111 -9.08 15.68 2.22
C PHE A 111 -9.41 15.41 3.69
N ASN A 112 -10.70 15.37 4.05
CA ASN A 112 -11.20 15.08 5.39
C ASN A 112 -11.56 13.61 5.62
N VAL A 113 -11.30 12.74 4.64
CA VAL A 113 -11.56 11.29 4.72
C VAL A 113 -10.22 10.58 4.93
N ALA A 114 -10.13 9.80 6.01
CA ALA A 114 -8.96 8.96 6.27
C ALA A 114 -8.84 7.85 5.23
N MET A 115 -7.60 7.55 4.85
CA MET A 115 -7.29 6.56 3.84
C MET A 115 -6.00 5.81 4.15
N GLU A 116 -5.82 4.68 3.48
CA GLU A 116 -4.60 3.90 3.47
C GLU A 116 -4.05 3.83 2.06
N THR A 117 -2.74 3.96 1.94
CA THR A 117 -2.02 3.90 0.67
C THR A 117 -0.96 2.81 0.77
N THR A 118 -1.00 1.85 -0.15
CA THR A 118 -0.03 0.76 -0.24
C THR A 118 0.83 0.92 -1.49
N GLY A 119 2.13 0.99 -1.33
CA GLY A 119 3.08 1.15 -2.45
C GLY A 119 4.49 0.65 -2.09
N LEU A 120 5.41 0.72 -3.04
CA LEU A 120 6.83 0.50 -2.81
C LEU A 120 7.43 1.73 -2.14
N LEU A 121 8.04 1.56 -0.98
CA LEU A 121 8.71 2.65 -0.26
C LEU A 121 10.04 2.97 -0.91
N GLU A 122 10.23 4.20 -1.36
CA GLU A 122 11.52 4.71 -1.83
C GLU A 122 11.94 5.90 -0.98
N LEU A 123 13.19 5.88 -0.52
CA LEU A 123 13.80 6.95 0.25
C LEU A 123 14.78 7.75 -0.62
N GLY A 124 15.16 8.92 -0.12
CA GLY A 124 16.14 9.78 -0.75
C GLY A 124 15.54 10.78 -1.73
N LYS A 125 16.39 11.74 -2.12
CA LYS A 125 16.02 12.92 -2.88
C LYS A 125 15.60 12.56 -4.31
N TYR A 126 14.46 13.07 -4.72
CA TYR A 126 13.94 12.95 -6.07
C TYR A 126 13.20 14.22 -6.46
N VAL A 127 13.36 14.66 -7.70
CA VAL A 127 12.56 15.73 -8.30
C VAL A 127 11.82 15.12 -9.46
N ASP A 128 10.50 15.19 -9.40
CA ASP A 128 9.63 14.76 -10.48
C ASP A 128 9.92 15.56 -11.75
N PRO A 129 10.27 14.92 -12.88
CA PRO A 129 10.61 15.64 -14.11
C PRO A 129 9.41 16.32 -14.78
N GLU A 130 8.18 15.87 -14.52
CA GLU A 130 6.95 16.42 -15.11
C GLU A 130 6.29 17.47 -14.22
N LEU A 131 6.24 17.20 -12.91
CA LEU A 131 5.59 18.06 -11.92
C LEU A 131 6.57 19.07 -11.30
N GLY A 132 7.87 18.81 -11.37
CA GLY A 132 8.89 19.57 -10.62
C GLY A 132 8.81 19.37 -9.11
N PHE A 133 8.05 18.37 -8.64
CA PHE A 133 7.80 18.13 -7.23
C PHE A 133 9.01 17.44 -6.58
N TYR A 134 9.55 18.04 -5.51
CA TYR A 134 10.63 17.45 -4.73
C TYR A 134 10.08 16.50 -3.66
N SER A 135 10.71 15.33 -3.49
CA SER A 135 10.41 14.40 -2.41
C SER A 135 11.66 13.75 -1.83
N GLU A 136 11.62 13.49 -0.51
CA GLU A 136 12.61 12.65 0.17
C GLU A 136 12.08 11.25 0.50
N VAL A 137 10.76 11.10 0.58
CA VAL A 137 10.08 9.82 0.73
C VAL A 137 8.89 9.75 -0.20
N ARG A 138 8.70 8.59 -0.81
CA ARG A 138 7.60 8.36 -1.75
C ARG A 138 7.13 6.91 -1.73
N LEU A 139 5.87 6.73 -2.11
CA LEU A 139 5.31 5.44 -2.49
C LEU A 139 5.16 5.39 -4.00
N THR A 140 5.84 4.45 -4.65
CA THR A 140 5.65 4.15 -6.08
C THR A 140 4.80 2.90 -6.26
N ASP A 141 4.26 2.68 -7.47
CA ASP A 141 3.35 1.57 -7.74
C ASP A 141 2.20 1.47 -6.73
N ALA A 142 1.68 2.63 -6.34
CA ALA A 142 0.76 2.77 -5.23
C ALA A 142 -0.69 2.48 -5.63
N VAL A 143 -1.41 1.91 -4.68
CA VAL A 143 -2.86 1.76 -4.65
C VAL A 143 -3.37 2.32 -3.33
N TYR A 144 -4.61 2.78 -3.30
CA TYR A 144 -5.16 3.40 -2.11
C TYR A 144 -6.65 3.10 -1.95
N SER A 145 -7.12 3.16 -0.71
CA SER A 145 -8.52 2.97 -0.36
C SER A 145 -8.89 3.79 0.85
N ARG A 146 -10.18 4.07 1.02
CA ARG A 146 -10.72 4.61 2.28
C ARG A 146 -10.45 3.59 3.39
N ALA A 147 -10.09 4.08 4.57
CA ALA A 147 -9.88 3.26 5.77
C ALA A 147 -11.20 2.75 6.35
#